data_AF-A0AAN8JWG5-F1
#
_entry.id   AF-A0AAN8JWG5-F1
#
_cell.length_a   1.000
_cell.length_b   1.000
_cell.length_c   1.000
_cell.angle_alpha   90.00
_cell.angle_beta   90.00
_cell.angle_gamma   90.00
#
_symmetry.space_group_name_H-M   'P 1'
#
loop_
_entity.id
_entity.type
_entity.pdbx_description
1 polymer ?
#
loop_
_entity_poly.entity_id
_entity_poly.type
_entity_poly.pdbx_seq_one_letter_code
_entity_poly.pdbx_strand_id
1 'polypeptide(L)'
;MKCLLLFVTCFTVTVLSFDCTNEEDGIYEIGCKSFVRCKDGEAETVECEEGFVFNEAIGDCDDQTNVGPPCGEWIDCTNIPDGKYPDYNQDCTSYYTCQNGEFFGHNYCPAGLVFNQETGICDWQNNVYVPCGVLPRPPTNKKV
;
A
#
# COMPACT_ATOMS: atom_id res chain seq x y z
N MET A 1 2.20 42.45 23.29
CA MET A 1 2.16 43.48 22.22
C MET A 1 3.02 42.98 21.09
N LYS A 2 2.53 43.01 19.84
CA LYS A 2 3.25 42.49 18.66
C LYS A 2 3.50 40.98 18.72
N CYS A 3 3.92 40.39 17.60
CA CYS A 3 4.56 39.08 17.56
C CYS A 3 5.38 38.87 18.82
N LEU A 4 4.83 38.07 19.71
CA LEU A 4 5.43 37.63 20.96
C LEU A 4 5.78 36.17 20.72
N LEU A 5 7.07 35.87 20.93
CA LEU A 5 7.71 34.56 20.82
C LEU A 5 6.83 33.41 21.35
N LEU A 6 6.83 32.27 20.64
CA LEU A 6 7.19 30.92 21.13
C LEU A 6 6.80 29.85 20.07
N PHE A 7 7.81 29.12 19.60
CA PHE A 7 7.80 27.77 18.99
C PHE A 7 6.67 27.36 18.03
N VAL A 8 7.00 27.23 16.75
CA VAL A 8 7.03 25.97 15.97
C VAL A 8 7.38 26.38 14.54
N THR A 9 8.53 25.92 14.04
CA THR A 9 8.80 25.96 12.60
C THR A 9 7.64 25.26 11.90
N CYS A 10 6.95 25.97 11.01
CA CYS A 10 5.99 25.37 10.10
C CYS A 10 6.74 24.41 9.18
N PHE A 11 6.99 23.19 9.68
CA PHE A 11 7.18 22.05 8.81
C PHE A 11 5.82 21.87 8.16
N THR A 12 5.71 22.29 6.91
CA THR A 12 4.62 21.84 6.06
C THR A 12 4.60 20.33 6.19
N VAL A 13 3.55 19.78 6.78
CA VAL A 13 3.26 18.35 6.63
C VAL A 13 3.06 18.21 5.13
N THR A 14 4.07 17.73 4.41
CA THR A 14 3.89 17.31 3.03
C THR A 14 3.01 16.08 3.12
N VAL A 15 1.70 16.30 3.03
CA VAL A 15 0.75 15.23 2.78
C VAL A 15 1.25 14.54 1.51
N LEU A 16 1.40 13.22 1.54
CA LEU A 16 1.73 12.43 0.35
C LEU A 16 0.52 12.47 -0.59
N SER A 17 0.27 13.61 -1.22
CA SER A 17 -0.73 13.79 -2.26
C SER A 17 -0.14 13.28 -3.57
N PHE A 18 -0.87 12.42 -4.27
CA PHE A 18 -0.56 12.07 -5.64
C PHE A 18 -0.61 13.34 -6.50
N ASP A 19 0.44 13.60 -7.28
CA ASP A 19 0.56 14.82 -8.07
C ASP A 19 -0.11 14.64 -9.43
N CYS A 20 -1.29 15.25 -9.59
CA CYS A 20 -2.05 15.19 -10.84
C CYS A 20 -1.62 16.25 -11.88
N THR A 21 -0.65 17.14 -11.59
CA THR A 21 -0.35 18.29 -12.48
C THR A 21 0.18 17.90 -13.85
N ASN A 22 0.75 16.70 -13.98
CA ASN A 22 1.25 16.14 -15.24
C ASN A 22 0.52 14.84 -15.63
N GLU A 23 -0.61 14.57 -14.98
CA GLU A 23 -1.42 13.38 -15.19
C GLU A 23 -2.68 13.74 -15.99
N GLU A 24 -3.26 12.75 -16.67
CA GLU A 24 -4.53 12.93 -17.36
C GLU A 24 -5.70 12.92 -16.36
N ASP A 25 -6.83 13.51 -16.74
CA ASP A 25 -8.06 13.36 -15.97
C ASP A 25 -8.46 11.88 -15.93
N GLY A 26 -8.66 11.35 -14.72
CA GLY A 26 -8.85 9.91 -14.57
C GLY A 26 -8.84 9.43 -13.12
N ILE A 27 -8.87 8.11 -12.99
CA ILE A 27 -8.83 7.39 -11.71
C ILE A 27 -7.52 6.63 -11.64
N TYR A 28 -6.78 6.83 -10.56
CA TYR A 28 -5.46 6.27 -10.32
C TYR A 28 -5.50 5.43 -9.04
N GLU A 29 -5.23 4.15 -9.17
CA GLU A 29 -5.16 3.24 -8.03
C GLU A 29 -3.91 3.50 -7.18
N ILE A 30 -4.09 3.71 -5.87
CA ILE A 30 -2.99 3.74 -4.89
C ILE A 30 -2.90 2.39 -4.16
N GLY A 31 -4.05 1.81 -3.85
CA GLY A 31 -4.17 0.48 -3.29
C GLY A 31 -5.64 0.09 -3.12
N CYS A 32 -5.90 -1.07 -2.54
CA CYS A 32 -7.28 -1.57 -2.46
C CYS A 32 -8.17 -0.74 -1.53
N LYS A 33 -7.62 0.05 -0.60
CA LYS A 33 -8.40 0.89 0.32
C LYS A 33 -8.53 2.36 -0.12
N SER A 34 -7.82 2.79 -1.15
CA SER A 34 -7.90 4.16 -1.63
C SER A 34 -7.40 4.33 -3.06
N PHE A 35 -7.97 5.32 -3.73
CA PHE A 35 -7.60 5.71 -5.08
C PHE A 35 -7.65 7.24 -5.20
N VAL A 36 -7.15 7.76 -6.31
CA VAL A 36 -7.15 9.20 -6.60
C VAL A 36 -7.97 9.48 -7.84
N ARG A 37 -8.79 10.52 -7.79
CA ARG A 37 -9.42 11.13 -8.95
C ARG A 37 -8.62 12.38 -9.32
N CYS A 38 -8.01 12.36 -10.50
CA CYS A 38 -7.38 13.55 -11.07
C CYS A 38 -8.40 14.30 -11.93
N LYS A 39 -8.51 15.61 -11.72
CA LYS A 39 -9.32 16.49 -12.55
C LYS A 39 -8.71 17.89 -12.64
N ASP A 40 -8.45 18.36 -13.86
CA ASP A 40 -7.87 19.70 -14.12
C ASP A 40 -6.56 19.95 -13.34
N GLY A 41 -5.77 18.89 -13.11
CA GLY A 41 -4.52 18.92 -12.34
C GLY A 41 -4.68 18.88 -10.82
N GLU A 42 -5.91 18.81 -10.31
CA GLU A 42 -6.21 18.66 -8.87
C GLU A 42 -6.45 17.19 -8.50
N ALA A 43 -5.96 16.79 -7.33
CA ALA A 43 -6.07 15.43 -6.81
C ALA A 43 -7.13 15.32 -5.71
N GLU A 44 -8.12 14.45 -5.89
CA GLU A 44 -9.04 14.01 -4.84
C GLU A 44 -8.68 12.58 -4.41
N THR A 45 -8.16 12.42 -3.20
CA THR A 45 -7.99 11.09 -2.60
C THR A 45 -9.32 10.60 -2.04
N VAL A 46 -9.71 9.40 -2.46
CA VAL A 46 -10.92 8.71 -2.01
C VAL A 46 -10.51 7.53 -1.16
N GLU A 47 -10.95 7.50 0.10
CA GLU A 47 -10.75 6.38 1.02
C GLU A 47 -12.03 5.54 1.07
N CYS A 48 -11.90 4.23 0.87
CA CYS A 48 -13.03 3.31 1.00
C CYS A 48 -13.31 3.00 2.47
N GLU A 49 -14.59 3.05 2.84
CA GLU A 49 -15.06 2.70 4.18
C GLU A 49 -14.67 1.27 4.58
N GLU A 50 -14.81 0.94 5.86
CA GLU A 50 -14.54 -0.41 6.37
C GLU A 50 -15.39 -1.46 5.62
N GLY A 51 -14.77 -2.55 5.18
CA GLY A 51 -15.41 -3.57 4.35
C GLY A 51 -15.51 -3.26 2.85
N PHE A 52 -15.19 -2.03 2.42
CA PHE A 52 -15.19 -1.64 1.01
C PHE A 52 -13.77 -1.51 0.47
N VAL A 53 -13.59 -1.82 -0.82
CA VAL A 53 -12.31 -1.74 -1.54
C VAL A 53 -12.52 -1.17 -2.94
N PHE A 54 -11.46 -0.62 -3.53
CA PHE A 54 -11.51 -0.09 -4.89
C PHE A 54 -11.84 -1.20 -5.90
N ASN A 55 -12.84 -0.95 -6.75
CA ASN A 55 -13.25 -1.82 -7.83
C ASN A 55 -12.99 -1.11 -9.17
N GLU A 56 -11.93 -1.54 -9.85
CA GLU A 56 -11.52 -0.99 -11.15
C GLU A 56 -12.64 -1.08 -12.20
N ALA A 57 -13.48 -2.12 -12.16
CA ALA A 57 -14.53 -2.33 -13.16
C ALA A 57 -15.62 -1.24 -13.14
N ILE A 58 -15.82 -0.60 -11.99
CA ILE A 58 -16.79 0.50 -11.82
C ILE A 58 -16.13 1.86 -11.54
N GLY A 59 -14.83 1.88 -11.23
CA GLY A 59 -14.09 3.10 -10.90
C GLY A 59 -14.51 3.71 -9.56
N ASP A 60 -14.92 2.89 -8.59
CA ASP A 60 -15.34 3.35 -7.26
C ASP A 60 -15.14 2.28 -6.20
N CYS A 61 -15.41 2.62 -4.93
CA CYS A 61 -15.45 1.64 -3.86
C CYS A 61 -16.65 0.69 -4.03
N ASP A 62 -16.41 -0.60 -3.86
CA ASP A 62 -17.43 -1.65 -3.83
C ASP A 62 -17.20 -2.56 -2.61
N ASP A 63 -18.21 -3.35 -2.27
CA ASP A 63 -18.08 -4.39 -1.25
C ASP A 63 -16.94 -5.32 -1.62
N GLN A 64 -16.05 -5.64 -0.67
CA GLN A 64 -14.90 -6.48 -0.91
C GLN A 64 -15.26 -7.82 -1.59
N THR A 65 -16.44 -8.37 -1.28
CA THR A 65 -16.91 -9.65 -1.85
C THR A 65 -17.29 -9.57 -3.33
N ASN A 66 -17.47 -8.36 -3.88
CA ASN A 66 -17.73 -8.11 -5.30
C ASN A 66 -16.46 -7.85 -6.12
N VAL A 67 -15.29 -7.75 -5.47
CA VAL A 67 -14.02 -7.40 -6.12
C VAL A 67 -13.14 -8.63 -6.30
N GLY A 68 -12.39 -8.71 -7.39
CA GLY A 68 -11.44 -9.79 -7.63
C GLY A 68 -10.18 -9.68 -6.77
N PRO A 69 -9.35 -10.74 -6.71
CA PRO A 69 -8.07 -10.69 -6.01
C PRO A 69 -7.08 -9.70 -6.68
N PRO A 70 -6.13 -9.13 -5.92
CA PRO A 70 -5.99 -9.24 -4.46
C PRO A 70 -7.02 -8.43 -3.66
N CYS A 71 -7.65 -7.40 -4.22
CA CYS A 71 -8.48 -6.49 -3.42
C CYS A 71 -9.69 -7.16 -2.75
N GLY A 72 -10.27 -8.18 -3.38
CA GLY A 72 -11.36 -8.98 -2.81
C GLY A 72 -10.96 -10.00 -1.75
N GLU A 73 -9.66 -10.20 -1.51
CA GLU A 73 -9.18 -11.20 -0.56
C GLU A 73 -9.08 -10.61 0.85
N TRP A 74 -9.62 -11.33 1.84
CA TRP A 74 -9.54 -10.95 3.25
C TRP A 74 -8.51 -11.82 3.97
N ILE A 75 -7.63 -11.18 4.76
CA ILE A 75 -6.63 -11.87 5.57
C ILE A 75 -6.99 -11.73 7.06
N ASP A 76 -7.03 -12.85 7.78
CA ASP A 76 -7.18 -12.84 9.24
C ASP A 76 -5.84 -12.47 9.91
N CYS A 77 -5.72 -11.23 10.37
CA CYS A 77 -4.53 -10.71 11.04
C CYS A 77 -4.48 -11.02 12.55
N THR A 78 -5.48 -11.70 13.14
CA THR A 78 -5.59 -11.90 14.60
C THR A 78 -4.33 -12.49 15.24
N ASN A 79 -3.64 -13.40 14.52
CA ASN A 79 -2.44 -14.08 14.99
C ASN A 79 -1.20 -13.77 14.13
N ILE A 80 -1.28 -12.71 13.32
CA ILE A 80 -0.16 -12.26 12.48
C ILE A 80 0.48 -11.06 13.18
N PRO A 81 1.81 -11.06 13.41
CA PRO A 81 2.49 -9.90 13.98
C PRO A 81 2.28 -8.64 13.15
N ASP A 82 2.42 -7.47 13.75
CA ASP A 82 2.36 -6.21 13.00
C ASP A 82 3.44 -6.18 11.92
N GLY A 83 3.04 -5.81 10.70
CA GLY A 83 3.96 -5.74 9.59
C GLY A 83 3.28 -5.75 8.23
N LYS A 84 4.13 -5.63 7.20
CA LYS A 84 3.76 -5.81 5.81
C LYS A 84 4.22 -7.19 5.33
N TYR A 85 3.38 -7.84 4.55
CA TYR A 85 3.56 -9.23 4.17
C TYR A 85 3.36 -9.40 2.67
N PRO A 86 4.23 -10.18 1.98
CA PRO A 86 4.04 -10.47 0.57
C PRO A 86 2.78 -11.30 0.37
N ASP A 87 2.07 -11.03 -0.71
CA ASP A 87 0.96 -11.84 -1.14
C ASP A 87 1.45 -12.99 -2.01
N TYR A 88 1.64 -14.16 -1.40
CA TYR A 88 2.13 -15.34 -2.12
C TYR A 88 1.14 -15.89 -3.15
N ASN A 89 -0.15 -15.57 -3.03
CA ASN A 89 -1.16 -16.00 -4.01
C ASN A 89 -1.16 -15.12 -5.25
N GLN A 90 -0.51 -13.95 -5.18
CA GLN A 90 -0.32 -13.02 -6.30
C GLN A 90 1.16 -12.95 -6.71
N ASP A 91 1.90 -14.06 -6.58
CA ASP A 91 3.32 -14.12 -6.97
C ASP A 91 4.19 -12.99 -6.36
N CYS A 92 3.82 -12.53 -5.17
CA CYS A 92 4.41 -11.40 -4.46
C CYS A 92 4.36 -10.05 -5.20
N THR A 93 3.52 -9.89 -6.24
CA THR A 93 3.29 -8.60 -6.93
C THR A 93 2.32 -7.69 -6.18
N SER A 94 1.78 -8.15 -5.06
CA SER A 94 1.07 -7.35 -4.07
C SER A 94 1.55 -7.70 -2.66
N TYR A 95 1.15 -6.87 -1.70
CA TYR A 95 1.39 -7.08 -0.28
C TYR A 95 0.20 -6.63 0.53
N TYR A 96 0.08 -7.13 1.75
CA TYR A 96 -0.93 -6.67 2.71
C TYR A 96 -0.29 -6.19 4.02
N THR A 97 -1.04 -5.43 4.79
CA THR A 97 -0.59 -4.92 6.09
C THR A 97 -1.48 -5.44 7.20
N CYS A 98 -0.86 -6.03 8.23
CA CYS A 98 -1.50 -6.34 9.50
C CYS A 98 -1.00 -5.37 10.56
N GLN A 99 -1.91 -4.81 11.35
CA GLN A 99 -1.55 -3.96 12.49
C GLN A 99 -2.60 -4.09 13.59
N ASN A 100 -2.16 -4.31 14.84
CA ASN A 100 -3.03 -4.53 16.00
C ASN A 100 -4.08 -5.64 15.81
N GLY A 101 -3.76 -6.67 15.01
CA GLY A 101 -4.69 -7.75 14.69
C GLY A 101 -5.70 -7.42 13.59
N GLU A 102 -5.66 -6.22 13.00
CA GLU A 102 -6.54 -5.77 11.93
C GLU A 102 -5.84 -5.83 10.56
N PHE A 103 -6.62 -6.10 9.53
CA PHE A 103 -6.18 -6.15 8.13
C PHE A 103 -6.46 -4.82 7.43
N PHE A 104 -5.39 -4.19 6.94
CA PHE A 104 -5.44 -2.87 6.31
C PHE A 104 -5.57 -2.92 4.79
N GLY A 105 -5.88 -4.09 4.22
CA GLY A 105 -6.03 -4.27 2.78
C GLY A 105 -4.74 -4.63 2.04
N HIS A 106 -4.91 -5.00 0.78
CA HIS A 106 -3.83 -5.22 -0.17
C HIS A 106 -3.37 -3.93 -0.85
N ASN A 107 -2.13 -3.92 -1.30
CA ASN A 107 -1.52 -2.89 -2.14
C ASN A 107 -0.71 -3.58 -3.23
N TYR A 108 -0.72 -3.01 -4.43
CA TYR A 108 0.07 -3.53 -5.54
C TYR A 108 1.50 -3.02 -5.46
N CYS A 109 2.43 -3.86 -5.88
CA CYS A 109 3.74 -3.38 -6.26
C CYS A 109 3.67 -2.71 -7.64
N PRO A 110 4.50 -1.68 -7.89
CA PRO A 110 4.69 -1.17 -9.24
C PRO A 110 5.05 -2.30 -10.21
N ALA A 111 4.64 -2.14 -11.46
CA ALA A 111 4.79 -3.18 -12.48
C ALA A 111 6.22 -3.72 -12.56
N GLY A 112 6.36 -5.05 -12.48
CA GLY A 112 7.64 -5.76 -12.55
C GLY A 112 8.43 -5.84 -11.24
N LEU A 113 7.92 -5.28 -10.14
CA LEU A 113 8.50 -5.40 -8.81
C LEU A 113 7.76 -6.46 -7.98
N VAL A 114 8.45 -6.98 -6.96
CA VAL A 114 7.90 -7.91 -5.97
C VAL A 114 8.14 -7.36 -4.57
N PHE A 115 7.28 -7.75 -3.63
CA PHE A 115 7.38 -7.25 -2.27
C PHE A 115 8.59 -7.84 -1.54
N ASN A 116 9.45 -6.96 -1.02
CA ASN A 116 10.61 -7.30 -0.21
C ASN A 116 10.28 -7.15 1.28
N GLN A 117 9.90 -8.24 1.93
CA GLN A 117 9.50 -8.23 3.34
C GLN A 117 10.60 -7.74 4.30
N GLU A 118 11.88 -7.93 3.96
CA GLU A 118 13.00 -7.49 4.81
C GLU A 118 13.12 -5.97 4.85
N THR A 119 12.76 -5.29 3.76
CA THR A 119 12.86 -3.83 3.64
C THR A 119 11.50 -3.13 3.77
N GLY A 120 10.39 -3.88 3.62
CA GLY A 120 9.03 -3.36 3.70
C GLY A 120 8.57 -2.60 2.45
N ILE A 121 9.29 -2.71 1.32
CA ILE A 121 9.00 -2.04 0.05
C ILE A 121 9.02 -3.02 -1.12
N CYS A 122 8.45 -2.61 -2.25
CA CYS A 122 8.58 -3.35 -3.51
C CYS A 122 9.95 -3.11 -4.13
N ASP A 123 10.58 -4.17 -4.60
CA ASP A 123 11.95 -4.14 -5.14
C ASP A 123 12.06 -5.11 -6.32
N TRP A 124 13.16 -5.02 -7.05
CA TRP A 124 13.50 -5.95 -8.12
C TRP A 124 13.73 -7.35 -7.54
N GLN A 125 13.29 -8.40 -8.22
CA GLN A 125 13.42 -9.79 -7.75
C GLN A 125 14.87 -10.19 -7.41
N ASN A 126 15.85 -9.58 -8.06
CA ASN A 126 17.29 -9.79 -7.79
C ASN A 126 17.76 -9.21 -6.44
N ASN A 127 16.94 -8.39 -5.78
CA ASN A 127 17.19 -7.81 -4.47
C ASN A 127 16.32 -8.45 -3.37
N VAL A 128 15.48 -9.43 -3.72
CA VAL A 128 14.54 -10.07 -2.78
C VAL A 128 14.91 -11.53 -2.57
N TYR A 129 14.84 -12.00 -1.32
CA TYR A 129 15.06 -13.40 -1.00
C TYR A 129 13.93 -14.29 -1.51
N VAL A 130 14.26 -15.54 -1.81
CA VAL A 130 13.26 -16.58 -2.08
C VAL A 130 12.26 -16.69 -0.91
N PRO A 131 10.95 -16.87 -1.17
CA PRO A 131 10.37 -17.28 -2.46
C PRO A 131 9.96 -16.13 -3.39
N CYS A 132 9.92 -14.87 -2.95
CA CYS A 132 9.45 -13.76 -3.79
C CYS A 132 10.47 -13.26 -4.80
N GLY A 133 11.77 -13.39 -4.51
CA GLY A 133 12.84 -13.08 -5.44
C GLY A 133 13.75 -14.28 -5.71
N VAL A 134 14.99 -13.97 -6.13
CA VAL A 134 15.98 -15.00 -6.49
C VAL A 134 17.19 -15.02 -5.56
N LEU A 135 17.27 -14.12 -4.56
CA LEU A 135 18.37 -14.14 -3.63
C LEU A 135 18.27 -15.36 -2.68
N PRO A 136 19.38 -16.09 -2.47
CA PRO A 136 19.40 -17.16 -1.48
C PRO A 136 19.35 -16.57 -0.08
N ARG A 137 18.52 -17.17 0.80
CA ARG A 137 18.44 -16.71 2.20
C ARG A 137 19.80 -16.85 2.89
N PRO A 138 20.22 -15.84 3.69
CA PRO A 138 21.45 -15.94 4.44
C PRO A 138 21.32 -17.08 5.47
N PRO A 139 22.43 -17.76 5.82
CA PRO A 139 22.41 -18.77 6.86
C PRO A 139 21.89 -18.13 8.15
N THR A 140 20.82 -18.70 8.72
CA THR A 140 20.32 -18.27 10.03
C THR A 140 21.38 -18.64 11.06
N ASN A 141 22.30 -17.74 11.38
CA ASN A 141 23.10 -17.88 12.58
C ASN A 141 22.13 -17.78 13.75
N LYS A 142 21.68 -18.94 14.25
CA LYS A 142 21.06 -19.01 15.57
C LYS A 142 22.05 -18.36 16.53
N LYS A 143 21.74 -17.17 17.03
CA LYS A 143 22.38 -16.70 18.26
C LYS A 143 22.02 -17.76 19.30
N VAL A 144 23.02 -18.57 19.67
CA VAL A 144 23.00 -19.39 20.89
C VAL A 144 23.00 -18.46 22.08
#